data_AF-A7NK97-F1
#
_entry.id   AF-A7NK97-F1
#
_cell.length_a   1.000
_cell.length_b   1.000
_cell.length_c   1.000
_cell.angle_alpha   90.00
_cell.angle_beta   90.00
_cell.angle_gamma   90.00
#
_symmetry.space_group_name_H-M   'P 1'
#
loop_
_entity.id
_entity.type
_entity.pdbx_description
1 polymer ?
#
loop_
_entity_poly.entity_id
_entity_poly.type
_entity_poly.pdbx_seq_one_letter_code
_entity_poly.pdbx_strand_id
1 'polypeptide(L)' 'MAEKKSKTDVTARDKSGRVTNHNCANCGERIMNDREMVVVMDGRRRNKTYHHRACFQKAVA' A
#
# COMPACT_ATOMS: atom_id res chain seq x y z
N MET A 1 14.70 -14.68 -19.42
CA MET A 1 13.58 -13.73 -19.20
C MET A 1 13.05 -13.97 -17.81
N ALA A 2 13.31 -13.06 -16.85
CA ALA A 2 12.87 -13.25 -15.47
C ALA A 2 11.40 -12.84 -15.36
N GLU A 3 10.55 -13.82 -15.06
CA GLU A 3 9.12 -13.65 -14.78
C GLU A 3 8.95 -12.52 -13.75
N LYS A 4 8.34 -11.42 -14.20
CA LYS A 4 8.03 -10.28 -13.34
C LYS A 4 6.92 -10.71 -12.39
N LYS A 5 7.29 -11.31 -11.25
CA LYS A 5 6.41 -11.55 -10.10
C LYS A 5 5.44 -10.38 -9.96
N SER A 6 4.14 -10.67 -10.10
CA SER A 6 3.05 -9.78 -9.68
C SER A 6 3.24 -9.52 -8.20
N LYS A 7 4.00 -8.46 -7.88
CA LYS A 7 4.43 -8.14 -6.53
C LYS A 7 3.30 -7.35 -5.87
N THR A 8 2.22 -8.05 -5.52
CA THR A 8 1.11 -7.51 -4.71
C THR A 8 1.51 -7.39 -3.23
N ASP A 9 2.69 -7.92 -2.86
CA ASP A 9 3.21 -7.82 -1.50
C ASP A 9 4.35 -6.80 -1.42
N VAL A 10 3.98 -5.60 -0.99
CA VAL A 10 4.93 -4.62 -0.47
C VAL A 10 4.38 -4.14 0.88
N THR A 11 4.76 -4.83 1.96
CA THR A 11 4.78 -4.23 3.30
C THR A 11 5.84 -3.14 3.28
N ALA A 12 5.46 -1.94 2.85
CA ALA A 12 6.35 -0.80 2.74
C ALA A 12 6.60 -0.23 4.14
N ARG A 13 7.56 -0.78 4.89
CA ARG A 13 8.23 0.02 5.92
C ARG A 13 9.15 0.96 5.16
N ASP A 14 8.92 2.26 5.23
CA ASP A 14 9.86 3.22 4.61
C ASP A 14 11.26 2.96 5.18
N LYS A 15 12.25 2.78 4.30
CA LYS A 15 13.62 2.43 4.69
C LYS A 15 14.28 3.51 5.57
N SER A 16 13.68 4.70 5.69
CA SER A 16 14.21 5.80 6.49
C SER A 16 13.72 5.80 7.94
N GLY A 17 12.81 4.90 8.34
CA GLY A 17 12.25 4.89 9.70
C GLY A 17 11.46 6.16 10.06
N ARG A 18 11.12 6.99 9.06
CA ARG A 18 10.29 8.18 9.24
C ARG A 18 8.83 7.75 9.30
N VAL A 19 8.10 8.35 10.24
CA VAL A 19 6.64 8.20 10.34
C VAL A 19 6.05 8.62 9.00
N THR A 20 5.60 7.65 8.20
CA THR A 20 4.97 7.95 6.92
C THR A 20 3.58 8.50 7.17
N ASN A 21 3.33 9.71 6.69
CA ASN A 21 2.05 10.40 6.83
C ASN A 21 1.17 10.06 5.63
N HIS A 22 0.74 8.79 5.53
CA HIS A 22 -0.10 8.31 4.42
C HIS A 22 -1.54 8.16 4.86
N ASN A 23 -2.48 8.58 4.00
CA ASN A 23 -3.91 8.43 4.23
C ASN A 23 -4.43 7.27 3.38
N CYS A 24 -5.35 6.50 3.95
CA CYS A 24 -6.04 5.43 3.24
C CYS A 24 -6.98 6.02 2.20
N ALA A 25 -6.83 5.62 0.95
CA ALA A 25 -7.68 6.08 -0.15
C ALA A 25 -9.12 5.57 -0.06
N ASN A 26 -9.40 4.56 0.79
CA ASN A 26 -10.74 3.99 0.93
C ASN A 26 -11.56 4.63 2.04
N CYS A 27 -11.00 4.81 3.25
CA CYS A 27 -11.71 5.44 4.38
C CYS A 27 -11.29 6.88 4.65
N GLY A 28 -10.24 7.38 3.99
CA GLY A 28 -9.71 8.73 4.19
C GLY A 28 -8.86 8.90 5.47
N GLU A 29 -8.90 7.93 6.38
CA GLU A 29 -8.18 8.00 7.65
C GLU A 29 -6.68 7.80 7.48
N ARG A 30 -5.92 8.36 8.42
CA ARG A 30 -4.46 8.27 8.44
C ARG A 30 -4.02 6.85 8.80
N ILE A 31 -3.06 6.32 8.05
CA ILE A 31 -2.45 5.02 8.30
C ILE A 31 -1.33 5.24 9.31
N MET A 32 -1.66 5.07 10.59
CA MET A 32 -0.73 5.29 11.71
C MET A 32 0.30 4.17 11.85
N ASN A 33 0.01 3.00 11.26
CA ASN A 33 0.81 1.80 11.37
C ASN A 33 1.22 1.31 9.98
N ASP A 34 2.51 1.42 9.65
CA ASP A 34 3.09 0.88 8.41
C ASP A 34 2.79 -0.61 8.20
N ARG A 35 2.63 -1.37 9.28
CA ARG A 35 2.35 -2.82 9.21
C ARG A 35 0.95 -3.13 8.66
N GLU A 36 0.05 -2.16 8.75
CA GLU A 36 -1.30 -2.23 8.20
C GLU A 36 -1.41 -1.49 6.87
N MET A 37 -0.31 -0.92 6.36
CA MET A 37 -0.29 -0.21 5.10
C MET A 37 -0.15 -1.17 3.92
N VAL A 38 -1.09 -1.07 3.00
CA VAL A 38 -1.04 -1.72 1.69
C VAL A 38 -0.83 -0.64 0.63
N VAL A 39 0.19 -0.83 -0.19
CA VAL A 39 0.46 0.06 -1.32
C VAL A 39 0.06 -0.65 -2.60
N VAL A 40 -0.93 -0.09 -3.28
CA VAL A 40 -1.36 -0.55 -4.60
C VAL A 40 -0.74 0.36 -5.64
N MET A 41 -0.25 -0.23 -6.72
CA MET A 41 0.27 0.52 -7.86
C MET A 41 -0.52 0.18 -9.11
N ASP A 42 -0.79 1.19 -9.92
CA ASP A 42 -1.35 1.00 -11.26
C ASP A 42 -0.40 0.16 -12.14
N GLY A 43 -0.92 -0.47 -13.19
CA GLY A 43 -0.13 -1.27 -14.14
C GLY A 43 1.07 -0.53 -14.74
N ARG A 44 1.01 0.81 -14.84
CA ARG A 44 2.13 1.66 -15.28
C ARG A 44 3.13 2.03 -14.18
N ARG A 45 2.89 1.62 -12.93
CA ARG A 45 3.70 1.90 -11.72
C ARG A 45 3.98 3.39 -11.46
N ARG A 46 3.14 4.28 -12.00
CA ARG A 46 3.26 5.74 -11.82
C ARG A 46 2.51 6.24 -10.60
N ASN A 47 1.37 5.62 -10.31
CA ASN A 47 0.48 6.04 -9.25
C ASN A 47 0.54 5.04 -8.11
N LYS A 48 0.79 5.55 -6.90
CA LYS A 48 0.73 4.79 -5.65
C LYS A 48 -0.53 5.19 -4.90
N THR A 49 -1.37 4.23 -4.58
CA THR A 49 -2.48 4.41 -3.65
C THR A 49 -2.21 3.63 -2.37
N TYR A 50 -2.50 4.26 -1.24
CA TYR A 50 -2.24 3.71 0.08
C TYR A 50 -3.58 3.30 0.70
N HIS A 51 -3.62 2.14 1.33
CA HIS A 51 -4.83 1.61 1.93
C HIS A 51 -4.48 0.95 3.27
N HIS A 52 -5.43 0.91 4.22
CA HIS A 52 -5.31 -0.06 5.31
C HIS A 52 -5.51 -1.47 4.77
N ARG A 53 -4.86 -2.46 5.37
CA ARG A 53 -5.00 -3.87 5.03
C ARG A 53 -6.46 -4.36 5.13
N ALA A 54 -7.19 -3.88 6.13
CA ALA A 54 -8.61 -4.19 6.29
C ALA A 54 -9.47 -3.54 5.20
N CYS A 55 -9.19 -2.26 4.88
CA CYS A 55 -9.91 -1.55 3.82
C CYS A 55 -9.65 -2.15 2.43
N PHE A 56 -8.40 -2.56 2.16
CA PHE A 56 -8.05 -3.20 0.90
C PHE A 56 -8.73 -4.56 0.75
N GLN A 57 -8.74 -5.39 1.82
CA GLN A 57 -9.48 -6.67 1.79
C GLN A 57 -10.97 -6.48 1.50
N LYS A 58 -11.62 -5.46 2.08
CA LYS A 58 -13.03 -5.13 1.79
C LYS A 58 -13.28 -4.66 0.35
N ALA A 59 -12.28 -4.05 -0.29
CA ALA A 59 -12.41 -3.53 -1.66
C ALA A 59 -12.13 -4.58 -2.74
N VAL A 60 -11.42 -5.66 -2.39
CA VAL A 60 -11.07 -6.76 -3.31
C VAL A 60 -11.99 -7.97 -3.14
N ALA A 61 -12.66 -8.13 -1.99
CA ALA A 61 -13.71 -9.12 -1.74
C ALA A 61 -15.04 -8.68 -2.34
#